data_AF-A0A9D5DU21-F1
#
_entry.id   AF-A0A9D5DU21-F1
#
_cell.length_a   1.000
_cell.length_b   1.000
_cell.length_c   1.000
_cell.angle_alpha   90.00
_cell.angle_beta   90.00
_cell.angle_gamma   90.00
#
_symmetry.space_group_name_H-M   'P 1'
#
loop_
_entity.id
_entity.type
_entity.pdbx_description
1 polymer ?
#
loop_
_entity_poly.entity_id
_entity_poly.type
_entity_poly.pdbx_seq_one_letter_code
_entity_poly.pdbx_strand_id
1 'polypeptide(L)'
;MNASATGEAIGAILILAGAIMAVISAVGIIRLPDVYTRSHAGTKSATLAVLLTLTGTFFYFWLTDQYISIRLILGIVFVFLTAPVAGHLIARAAYRSKVPLTETSVEDELKDALEQKDYHDPTKGQEEQKEEG
;
A
#
# COMPACT_ATOMS: atom_id res chain seq x y z
N MET A 1 -21.02 0.46 -32.67
CA MET A 1 -19.84 1.16 -32.15
C MET A 1 -18.61 0.42 -32.65
N ASN A 2 -17.66 1.12 -33.26
CA ASN A 2 -16.43 0.50 -33.76
C ASN A 2 -15.58 0.05 -32.56
N ALA A 3 -15.05 -1.17 -32.59
CA ALA A 3 -14.30 -1.74 -31.47
C ALA A 3 -13.15 -0.84 -30.98
N SER A 4 -12.50 -0.13 -31.91
CA SER A 4 -11.46 0.85 -31.65
C SER A 4 -11.96 2.07 -30.85
N ALA A 5 -13.11 2.65 -31.22
CA ALA A 5 -13.69 3.77 -30.49
C ALA A 5 -14.10 3.38 -29.06
N THR A 6 -14.55 2.14 -28.86
CA THR A 6 -14.85 1.62 -27.52
C THR A 6 -13.59 1.44 -26.68
N GLY A 7 -12.50 0.93 -27.27
CA GLY A 7 -11.20 0.79 -26.61
C GLY A 7 -10.59 2.13 -26.17
N GLU A 8 -10.67 3.14 -27.04
CA GLU A 8 -10.27 4.52 -26.74
C GLU A 8 -11.03 5.11 -25.55
N ALA A 9 -12.36 5.01 -25.55
CA ALA A 9 -13.19 5.54 -24.47
C ALA A 9 -12.92 4.85 -23.12
N ILE A 10 -12.86 3.51 -23.10
CA ILE A 10 -12.60 2.74 -21.89
C ILE A 10 -11.19 3.04 -21.36
N GLY A 11 -10.19 3.01 -22.23
CA GLY A 11 -8.81 3.32 -21.88
C GLY A 11 -8.66 4.72 -21.29
N ALA A 12 -9.24 5.73 -21.95
CA ALA A 12 -9.19 7.11 -21.49
C ALA A 12 -9.83 7.30 -20.10
N ILE A 13 -11.02 6.72 -19.88
CA ILE A 13 -11.73 6.83 -18.59
C ILE A 13 -10.92 6.18 -17.47
N LEU A 14 -10.39 4.97 -17.70
CA LEU A 14 -9.60 4.25 -16.70
C LEU A 14 -8.29 4.97 -16.38
N ILE A 15 -7.58 5.47 -17.40
CA ILE A 15 -6.33 6.23 -17.20
C ILE A 15 -6.61 7.53 -16.44
N LEU A 16 -7.68 8.25 -16.78
CA LEU A 16 -8.06 9.49 -16.10
C LEU A 16 -8.47 9.24 -14.65
N ALA A 17 -9.25 8.17 -14.39
CA ALA A 17 -9.55 7.74 -13.02
C ALA A 17 -8.28 7.38 -12.25
N GLY A 18 -7.34 6.66 -12.87
CA GLY A 18 -6.03 6.35 -12.29
C GLY A 18 -5.22 7.60 -11.95
N ALA A 19 -5.21 8.60 -12.84
CA ALA A 19 -4.53 9.87 -12.60
C ALA A 19 -5.14 10.65 -11.42
N ILE A 20 -6.47 10.70 -11.31
CA ILE A 20 -7.15 11.30 -10.16
C ILE A 20 -6.77 10.57 -8.87
N MET A 21 -6.76 9.24 -8.88
CA MET A 21 -6.33 8.44 -7.73
C MET A 21 -4.86 8.69 -7.35
N ALA A 22 -3.98 8.93 -8.32
CA ALA A 22 -2.59 9.29 -8.05
C ALA A 22 -2.48 10.65 -7.34
N VAL A 23 -3.29 11.63 -7.73
CA VAL A 23 -3.36 12.93 -7.04
C VAL A 23 -3.89 12.76 -5.62
N ILE A 24 -4.98 12.00 -5.44
CA ILE A 24 -5.53 11.68 -4.11
C ILE A 24 -4.47 11.01 -3.25
N SER A 25 -3.68 10.09 -3.80
CA SER A 25 -2.59 9.43 -3.10
C SER A 25 -1.52 10.42 -2.63
N ALA A 26 -1.09 11.33 -3.50
CA ALA A 26 -0.10 12.34 -3.14
C ALA A 26 -0.62 13.26 -2.03
N VAL A 27 -1.87 13.71 -2.14
CA VAL A 27 -2.53 14.54 -1.11
C VAL A 27 -2.67 13.78 0.21
N GLY A 28 -3.05 12.50 0.18
CA GLY A 28 -3.17 11.65 1.37
C GLY A 28 -1.85 11.49 2.11
N ILE A 29 -0.75 11.30 1.38
CA ILE A 29 0.60 11.22 1.98
C ILE A 29 1.01 12.54 2.66
N ILE A 30 0.65 13.69 2.06
CA ILE A 30 1.03 15.01 2.59
C ILE A 30 0.16 15.42 3.79
N ARG A 31 -1.14 15.08 3.76
CA ARG A 31 -2.13 15.64 4.69
C ARG A 31 -2.36 14.81 5.95
N LEU A 32 -2.07 13.51 5.92
CA LEU A 32 -2.38 12.64 7.04
C LEU A 32 -1.39 12.79 8.22
N PRO A 33 -1.84 12.57 9.46
CA PRO A 33 -1.10 12.98 10.66
C PRO A 33 0.09 12.07 11.00
N ASP A 34 -0.01 10.76 10.75
CA ASP A 34 1.03 9.80 11.16
C ASP A 34 1.52 8.90 10.01
N VAL A 35 2.60 8.16 10.27
CA VAL A 35 3.23 7.26 9.29
C VAL A 35 2.30 6.12 8.88
N TYR A 36 1.47 5.61 9.79
CA TYR A 36 0.58 4.48 9.53
C TYR A 36 -0.59 4.88 8.61
N THR A 37 -1.25 6.01 8.89
CA THR A 37 -2.32 6.55 8.05
C THR A 37 -1.78 7.03 6.71
N ARG A 38 -0.60 7.67 6.66
CA ARG A 38 0.08 8.00 5.40
C ARG A 38 0.42 6.77 4.58
N SER A 39 0.94 5.71 5.22
CA SER A 39 1.26 4.43 4.56
C SER A 39 0.00 3.75 4.04
N HIS A 40 -1.11 3.78 4.79
CA HIS A 40 -2.39 3.24 4.36
C HIS A 40 -2.94 3.99 3.15
N ALA A 41 -3.04 5.32 3.23
CA ALA A 41 -3.53 6.13 2.13
C ALA A 41 -2.63 6.00 0.91
N GLY A 42 -1.32 6.17 1.09
CA GLY A 42 -0.33 6.06 0.02
C GLY A 42 -0.35 4.69 -0.65
N THR A 43 -0.31 3.60 0.11
CA THR A 43 -0.30 2.25 -0.46
C THR A 43 -1.60 1.94 -1.19
N LYS A 44 -2.77 2.15 -0.57
CA LYS A 44 -4.06 1.75 -1.16
C LYS A 44 -4.38 2.57 -2.41
N SER A 45 -4.26 3.89 -2.32
CA SER A 45 -4.63 4.76 -3.44
C SER A 45 -3.58 4.79 -4.55
N ALA A 46 -2.27 4.71 -4.25
CA ALA A 46 -1.24 4.58 -5.29
C ALA A 46 -1.36 3.25 -6.05
N THR A 47 -1.65 2.15 -5.34
CA THR A 47 -1.84 0.84 -6.00
C THR A 47 -3.02 0.90 -6.97
N LEU A 48 -4.17 1.43 -6.53
CA LEU A 48 -5.33 1.60 -7.40
C LEU A 48 -5.03 2.52 -8.59
N ALA A 49 -4.30 3.62 -8.37
CA ALA A 49 -3.90 4.52 -9.43
C ALA A 49 -3.12 3.79 -10.55
N VAL A 50 -2.06 3.07 -10.17
CA VAL A 50 -1.21 2.33 -11.10
C VAL A 50 -2.01 1.21 -11.79
N LEU A 51 -2.83 0.46 -11.06
CA LEU A 51 -3.61 -0.63 -11.63
C LEU A 51 -4.67 -0.13 -12.63
N LEU A 52 -5.36 0.97 -12.33
CA LEU A 52 -6.32 1.61 -13.24
C LEU A 52 -5.63 2.08 -14.51
N THR A 53 -4.48 2.75 -14.39
CA THR A 53 -3.70 3.21 -15.55
C THR A 53 -3.23 2.04 -16.41
N LEU A 54 -2.61 1.01 -15.82
CA LEU A 54 -2.12 -0.15 -16.57
C LEU A 54 -3.26 -0.94 -17.22
N THR A 55 -4.38 -1.11 -16.53
CA THR A 55 -5.56 -1.80 -17.05
C THR A 55 -6.21 -1.00 -18.18
N GLY A 56 -6.30 0.32 -18.06
CA GLY A 56 -6.76 1.20 -19.14
C GLY A 56 -5.88 1.12 -20.38
N THR A 57 -4.56 1.15 -20.20
CA THR A 57 -3.59 0.95 -21.29
C THR A 57 -3.72 -0.45 -21.92
N PHE A 58 -3.97 -1.48 -21.12
CA PHE A 58 -4.19 -2.84 -21.61
C PHE A 58 -5.44 -2.93 -22.49
N PHE A 59 -6.58 -2.38 -22.06
CA PHE A 59 -7.81 -2.37 -22.87
C PHE A 59 -7.65 -1.57 -24.15
N TYR A 60 -6.92 -0.46 -24.12
CA TYR A 60 -6.61 0.32 -25.32
C TYR A 60 -5.87 -0.53 -26.37
N PHE A 61 -4.74 -1.13 -26.01
CA PHE A 61 -3.96 -1.94 -26.95
C PHE A 61 -4.69 -3.19 -27.43
N TRP A 62 -5.47 -3.82 -26.54
CA TRP A 62 -6.23 -5.00 -26.91
C TRP A 62 -7.36 -4.68 -27.89
N LEU A 63 -8.16 -3.65 -27.63
CA LEU A 63 -9.34 -3.35 -28.43
C LEU A 63 -9.01 -2.55 -29.71
N THR A 64 -8.03 -1.65 -29.66
CA THR A 64 -7.65 -0.79 -30.79
C THR A 64 -6.64 -1.47 -31.70
N ASP A 65 -5.53 -1.97 -31.14
CA ASP A 65 -4.41 -2.53 -31.92
C ASP A 65 -4.46 -4.07 -32.05
N GLN A 66 -5.46 -4.73 -31.43
CA GLN A 66 -5.57 -6.19 -31.39
C GLN A 66 -4.31 -6.86 -30.84
N TYR A 67 -3.59 -6.17 -29.95
CA TYR A 67 -2.32 -6.60 -29.39
C TYR A 67 -2.39 -6.79 -27.87
N ILE A 68 -2.01 -7.97 -27.40
CA ILE A 68 -1.96 -8.30 -25.97
C ILE A 68 -0.51 -8.23 -25.50
N SER A 69 -0.20 -7.21 -24.69
CA SER A 69 1.12 -7.03 -24.10
C SER A 69 1.28 -7.82 -22.81
N ILE A 70 2.10 -8.88 -22.83
CA ILE A 70 2.42 -9.66 -21.63
C ILE A 70 3.09 -8.82 -20.54
N ARG A 71 3.82 -7.77 -20.92
CA ARG A 71 4.49 -6.84 -20.01
C ARG A 71 3.47 -6.06 -19.15
N LEU A 72 2.31 -5.71 -19.71
CA LEU A 72 1.25 -5.03 -18.96
C LEU A 72 0.61 -5.95 -17.93
N ILE A 73 0.31 -7.18 -18.32
CA ILE A 73 -0.25 -8.19 -17.41
C ILE A 73 0.72 -8.46 -16.25
N LEU A 74 2.00 -8.67 -16.57
CA LEU A 74 3.03 -8.85 -15.56
C LEU A 74 3.16 -7.62 -14.65
N GLY A 75 3.09 -6.40 -15.21
CA GLY A 75 3.12 -5.17 -14.42
C GLY A 75 1.94 -5.06 -13.43
N ILE A 76 0.73 -5.39 -13.88
CA ILE A 76 -0.49 -5.40 -13.04
C ILE A 76 -0.32 -6.38 -11.87
N VAL A 77 0.05 -7.63 -12.17
CA VAL A 77 0.23 -8.66 -11.14
C VAL A 77 1.36 -8.30 -10.18
N PHE A 78 2.49 -7.83 -10.73
CA PHE A 78 3.65 -7.45 -9.93
C PHE A 78 3.30 -6.34 -8.94
N VAL A 79 2.74 -5.23 -9.42
CA VAL A 79 2.37 -4.09 -8.56
C VAL A 79 1.34 -4.52 -7.50
N PHE A 80 0.34 -5.31 -7.90
CA PHE A 80 -0.69 -5.79 -6.97
C PHE A 80 -0.11 -6.64 -5.84
N LEU A 81 0.92 -7.45 -6.12
CA LEU A 81 1.59 -8.27 -5.10
C LEU A 81 2.59 -7.44 -4.26
N THR A 82 3.37 -6.58 -4.89
CA THR A 82 4.46 -5.87 -4.21
C THR A 82 3.96 -4.73 -3.34
N ALA A 83 2.86 -4.08 -3.71
CA ALA A 83 2.40 -2.89 -2.98
C ALA A 83 1.91 -3.21 -1.55
N PRO A 84 1.09 -4.25 -1.29
CA PRO A 84 0.72 -4.65 0.06
C PRO A 84 1.93 -5.04 0.92
N VAL A 85 2.90 -5.76 0.33
CA VAL A 85 4.13 -6.16 1.01
C VAL A 85 4.94 -4.94 1.41
N ALA A 86 5.12 -3.97 0.51
CA ALA A 86 5.83 -2.72 0.79
C ALA A 86 5.15 -1.93 1.92
N GLY A 87 3.82 -1.75 1.87
CA GLY A 87 3.07 -1.03 2.90
C GLY A 87 3.18 -1.70 4.28
N HIS A 88 3.10 -3.03 4.32
CA HIS A 88 3.26 -3.80 5.56
C HIS A 88 4.67 -3.67 6.14
N LEU A 89 5.72 -3.76 5.31
CA LEU A 89 7.10 -3.61 5.75
C LEU A 89 7.38 -2.21 6.29
N ILE A 90 6.83 -1.16 5.67
CA ILE A 90 6.93 0.22 6.16
C ILE A 90 6.27 0.35 7.53
N ALA A 91 5.05 -0.16 7.70
CA ALA A 91 4.35 -0.11 8.98
C ALA A 91 5.10 -0.87 10.07
N ARG A 92 5.60 -2.07 9.77
CA ARG A 92 6.38 -2.88 10.70
C ARG A 92 7.70 -2.20 11.10
N ALA A 93 8.38 -1.58 10.14
CA ALA A 93 9.63 -0.86 10.39
C ALA A 93 9.40 0.40 11.24
N ALA A 94 8.33 1.16 10.97
CA ALA A 94 7.94 2.32 11.77
C ALA A 94 7.65 1.92 13.23
N TYR A 95 6.88 0.85 13.42
CA TYR A 95 6.53 0.34 14.74
C TYR A 95 7.77 -0.12 15.52
N ARG A 96 8.65 -0.90 14.88
CA ARG A 96 9.91 -1.36 15.49
C ARG A 96 10.87 -0.22 15.81
N SER A 97 10.79 0.90 15.09
CA SER A 97 11.57 2.11 15.35
C SER A 97 10.95 3.00 16.43
N LYS A 98 9.89 2.56 17.11
CA LYS A 98 9.15 3.29 18.15
C LYS A 98 8.60 4.63 17.66
N VAL A 99 8.19 4.71 16.39
CA VAL A 99 7.49 5.89 15.87
C VAL A 99 6.13 5.98 16.58
N PRO A 100 5.83 7.11 17.25
CA PRO A 100 4.58 7.25 17.98
C PRO A 100 3.38 7.19 17.02
N LEU A 101 2.29 6.60 17.49
CA LEU A 101 1.00 6.72 16.83
C LEU A 101 0.47 8.14 17.00
N THR A 102 -0.44 8.56 16.12
CA THR A 102 -1.15 9.84 16.30
C THR A 102 -1.88 9.88 17.65
N GLU A 103 -1.96 11.06 18.27
CA GLU A 103 -2.69 11.30 19.54
C GLU A 103 -4.18 10.95 19.45
N THR A 104 -4.71 10.85 18.23
CA THR A 104 -6.09 10.41 17.96
C THR A 104 -6.28 8.89 18.02
N SER A 105 -5.20 8.11 18.10
CA SER A 105 -5.28 6.66 18.23
C SER A 105 -5.66 6.29 19.66
N VAL A 106 -6.77 5.55 19.80
CA VAL A 106 -7.34 5.19 21.11
C VAL A 106 -6.78 3.87 21.63
N GLU A 107 -6.45 2.92 20.74
CA GLU A 107 -6.02 1.56 21.09
C GLU A 107 -4.77 1.14 20.29
N ASP A 108 -3.84 0.47 20.97
CA ASP A 108 -2.66 -0.19 20.38
C ASP A 108 -2.55 -1.63 20.92
N GLU A 109 -3.38 -2.52 20.39
CA GLU A 109 -3.37 -3.95 20.75
C GLU A 109 -2.02 -4.63 20.44
N LEU A 110 -1.26 -4.09 19.47
CA LEU A 110 0.04 -4.65 19.12
C LEU A 110 1.06 -4.42 20.24
N LYS A 111 0.97 -3.29 20.94
CA LYS A 111 1.82 -3.01 22.11
C LYS A 111 1.55 -4.02 23.21
N ASP A 112 0.28 -4.19 23.56
CA ASP A 112 -0.15 -5.12 24.60
C ASP A 112 0.27 -6.56 24.29
N ALA A 113 0.12 -6.99 23.03
CA ALA A 113 0.55 -8.31 22.58
C ALA A 113 2.07 -8.51 22.66
N LEU A 114 2.87 -7.46 22.42
CA LEU A 114 4.33 -7.52 22.55
C LEU A 114 4.77 -7.52 24.02
N GLU A 115 4.15 -6.70 24.86
CA GLU A 115 4.41 -6.66 26.31
C GLU A 115 4.03 -7.99 26.98
N GLN A 116 2.90 -8.60 26.59
CA GLN A 116 2.51 -9.93 27.04
C GLN A 116 3.52 -11.01 26.62
N LYS A 117 4.08 -10.88 25.41
CA LYS A 117 5.10 -11.81 24.91
C LYS A 117 6.41 -11.69 25.66
N ASP A 118 6.80 -10.47 26.04
CA ASP A 118 7.95 -10.20 26.89
C ASP A 118 7.74 -10.72 28.33
N TYR A 119 6.53 -10.61 28.87
CA TYR A 119 6.16 -11.15 30.18
C TYR A 119 6.19 -12.69 30.22
N HIS A 120 5.84 -13.34 29.10
CA HIS A 120 5.86 -14.80 28.99
C HIS A 120 7.21 -15.37 28.53
N ASP A 121 8.25 -14.54 28.37
CA ASP A 121 9.60 -14.99 28.07
C ASP A 121 10.35 -15.33 29.39
N PRO A 122 10.52 -16.63 29.74
CA PRO A 122 11.17 -17.03 30.99
C PRO A 122 12.66 -16.62 31.06
N THR A 123 13.24 -16.17 29.95
CA THR A 123 14.63 -15.71 29.86
C THR A 123 14.80 -14.22 30.18
N LYS A 124 13.78 -13.37 29.99
CA LYS A 124 13.87 -11.92 30.26
C LYS A 124 14.02 -11.58 31.75
N GLY A 125 13.28 -12.26 32.63
CA GLY A 125 13.39 -12.05 34.09
C GLY A 125 14.74 -12.46 34.69
N GLN A 126 15.56 -13.24 33.95
CA GLN A 126 16.90 -13.65 34.37
C GLN A 126 17.99 -12.67 33.91
N GLU A 127 17.72 -11.86 32.88
CA GLU A 127 18.64 -10.84 32.36
C GLU A 127 18.57 -9.56 33.21
N GLU A 128 17.37 -9.11 33.59
CA GLU A 128 17.19 -7.95 34.48
C GLU A 128 17.82 -8.17 35.88
N GLN A 129 17.78 -9.40 36.41
CA GLN A 129 18.44 -9.75 37.68
C GLN A 129 19.97 -9.85 37.58
N LYS A 130 20.54 -9.99 36.38
CA LYS A 130 22.00 -10.00 36.15
C LYS A 130 22.59 -8.60 35.95
N GLU A 131 21.78 -7.62 35.55
CA GLU A 131 22.23 -6.23 35.40
C GLU A 131 22.19 -5.44 36.73
N GLU A 132 21.39 -5.88 37.71
CA GLU A 132 21.28 -5.25 39.04
C GLU A 132 22.25 -5.81 40.12
N GLY A 133 23.07 -6.83 39.80
CA GLY A 133 24.02 -7.46 40.72
C GLY A 133 25.48 -7.16 40.38
#